data_AF-A0A3C0UY29-F1
#
_entry.id   AF-A0A3C0UY29-F1
#
_cell.length_a   1.000
_cell.length_b   1.000
_cell.length_c   1.000
_cell.angle_alpha   90.00
_cell.angle_beta   90.00
_cell.angle_gamma   90.00
#
_symmetry.space_group_name_H-M   'P 1'
#
loop_
_entity.id
_entity.type
_entity.pdbx_description
1 polymer ?
#
loop_
_entity_poly.entity_id
_entity_poly.type
_entity_poly.pdbx_seq_one_letter_code
_entity_poly.pdbx_strand_id
1 'polypeptide(L)'
;TKTYRGKVYVGGVCDAATSQQRSDLKAVVYEFTPATGTFSQVLNFKLDFARGNASSILCTSPAFIDKATHWNPWTDVHTVFNDCGANDVYPQPVLSDIEFDVDGSMILGFLDRWGHQTGEANNFPNGTFGEQGTVGGDVMRAYNNNGIYEIENNGQVGPLTVGGTTAQQNYNASSTYAPNGQGRGGKEFYFGDTWQSTHDERSMGSLALLPGRSEVIMAVMDPNSTIYSGGIGWLSNINGLANKEYTIYSGGVGSFGKGYALGDLELQCNPQPVQIGNRLWIDTDRDGVQDPCNEPGIANVVVSLYDKAGNFIAKDTTNALGEYYFDATNVVDTVGLAKPNFRGPQPNTQYYIVIGKETIGSGAQFNRTDGILTLSAGQKYELTIANSTQNSGNDQNDSDFELAGSSAPVALQGFPVICEATPSSGANHTFDAGFVPMAGSIGDYVW
;
A
#
# COMPACT_ATOMS: atom_id res chain seq x y z
N THR A 1 8.42 15.25 -4.09
CA THR A 1 9.30 14.30 -4.80
C THR A 1 9.26 12.98 -4.09
N LYS A 2 9.28 11.83 -4.78
CA LYS A 2 9.17 10.51 -4.13
C LYS A 2 10.24 9.54 -4.61
N THR A 3 10.83 8.77 -3.70
CA THR A 3 11.70 7.64 -4.07
C THR A 3 10.87 6.37 -4.21
N TYR A 4 10.97 5.70 -5.36
CA TYR A 4 10.28 4.43 -5.59
C TYR A 4 11.11 3.59 -6.57
N ARG A 5 11.27 2.30 -6.29
CA ARG A 5 11.99 1.37 -7.20
C ARG A 5 13.40 1.80 -7.63
N GLY A 6 14.16 2.35 -6.68
CA GLY A 6 15.54 2.81 -6.91
C GLY A 6 15.62 4.05 -7.82
N LYS A 7 14.47 4.67 -8.10
CA LYS A 7 14.31 5.87 -8.92
C LYS A 7 13.72 7.00 -8.07
N VAL A 8 13.85 8.23 -8.56
CA VAL A 8 13.26 9.41 -7.93
C VAL A 8 12.22 10.00 -8.88
N TYR A 9 11.01 10.20 -8.40
CA TYR A 9 9.93 10.83 -9.15
C TYR A 9 9.78 12.28 -8.72
N VAL A 10 9.87 13.18 -9.70
CA VAL A 10 9.82 14.62 -9.52
C VAL A 10 8.59 15.14 -10.25
N GLY A 11 7.61 15.57 -9.47
CA GLY A 11 6.40 16.21 -9.97
C GLY A 11 6.60 17.70 -10.22
N GLY A 12 5.79 18.25 -11.12
CA GLY A 12 5.69 19.69 -11.35
C GLY A 12 4.41 20.06 -12.07
N VAL A 13 4.10 21.36 -12.06
CA VAL A 13 2.97 21.94 -12.79
C VAL A 13 3.51 23.00 -13.72
N CYS A 14 3.06 23.02 -14.98
CA CYS A 14 3.13 24.24 -15.77
C CYS A 14 1.97 25.12 -15.34
N ASP A 15 2.29 26.18 -14.61
CA ASP A 15 1.36 26.99 -13.82
C ASP A 15 0.57 28.05 -14.61
N ALA A 16 0.86 28.21 -15.90
CA ALA A 16 0.29 29.23 -16.77
C ALA A 16 0.41 30.67 -16.23
N ALA A 17 1.37 30.96 -15.33
CA ALA A 17 1.52 32.28 -14.73
C ALA A 17 1.80 33.39 -15.74
N THR A 18 2.47 33.05 -16.85
CA THR A 18 2.75 34.03 -17.92
C THR A 18 1.60 34.17 -18.90
N SER A 19 1.00 33.07 -19.36
CA SER A 19 -0.04 33.11 -20.40
C SER A 19 -1.42 33.48 -19.84
N GLN A 20 -1.65 33.22 -18.54
CA GLN A 20 -2.94 33.35 -17.88
C GLN A 20 -4.05 32.56 -18.60
N GLN A 21 -3.68 31.52 -19.36
CA GLN A 21 -4.62 30.63 -20.05
C GLN A 21 -4.71 29.31 -19.30
N ARG A 22 -5.92 28.94 -18.86
CA ARG A 22 -6.18 27.65 -18.19
C ARG A 22 -5.76 26.46 -19.05
N SER A 23 -5.92 26.56 -20.37
CA SER A 23 -5.50 25.54 -21.33
C SER A 23 -3.99 25.25 -21.35
N ASP A 24 -3.16 26.12 -20.77
CA ASP A 24 -1.72 25.89 -20.62
C ASP A 24 -1.36 25.13 -19.34
N LEU A 25 -2.30 24.97 -18.41
CA LEU A 25 -2.10 24.20 -17.19
C LEU A 25 -1.90 22.72 -17.50
N LYS A 26 -0.83 22.14 -16.95
CA LYS A 26 -0.57 20.70 -17.01
C LYS A 26 0.25 20.24 -15.81
N ALA A 27 0.02 19.01 -15.38
CA ALA A 27 0.89 18.31 -14.45
C ALA A 27 1.87 17.46 -15.24
N VAL A 28 3.10 17.36 -14.74
CA VAL A 28 4.15 16.51 -15.27
C VAL A 28 4.82 15.74 -14.15
N VAL A 29 5.22 14.50 -14.44
CA VAL A 29 6.11 13.73 -13.55
C VAL A 29 7.28 13.24 -14.37
N TYR A 30 8.47 13.52 -13.86
CA TYR A 30 9.72 12.99 -14.37
C TYR A 30 10.25 11.90 -13.46
N GLU A 31 10.67 10.80 -14.06
CA GLU A 31 11.46 9.78 -13.41
C GLU A 31 12.94 10.10 -13.59
N PHE A 32 13.68 10.16 -12.49
CA PHE A 32 15.12 10.27 -12.46
C PHE A 32 15.74 8.93 -12.10
N THR A 33 16.68 8.48 -12.92
CA THR A 33 17.47 7.26 -12.66
C THR A 33 18.85 7.66 -12.11
N PRO A 34 19.11 7.47 -10.80
CA PRO A 34 20.37 7.92 -10.19
C PRO A 34 21.61 7.27 -10.79
N ALA A 35 21.51 6.01 -11.21
CA ALA A 35 22.63 5.26 -11.79
C ALA A 35 23.16 5.88 -13.09
N THR A 36 22.29 6.49 -13.89
CA THR A 36 22.62 7.09 -15.19
C THR A 36 22.59 8.63 -15.16
N GLY A 37 22.01 9.23 -14.12
CA GLY A 37 21.83 10.67 -14.01
C GLY A 37 20.81 11.25 -14.99
N THR A 38 19.86 10.44 -15.49
CA THR A 38 18.94 10.82 -16.57
C THR A 38 17.51 11.03 -16.06
N PHE A 39 16.83 12.04 -16.62
CA PHE A 39 15.40 12.27 -16.43
C PHE A 39 14.60 11.79 -17.65
N SER A 40 13.46 11.16 -17.39
CA SER A 40 12.48 10.73 -18.40
C SER A 40 11.09 11.19 -17.96
N GLN A 41 10.34 11.87 -18.83
CA GLN A 41 8.95 12.24 -18.51
C GLN A 41 8.07 10.99 -18.58
N VAL A 42 7.45 10.63 -17.46
CA VAL A 42 6.61 9.42 -17.34
C VAL A 42 5.13 9.73 -17.27
N LEU A 43 4.76 10.97 -16.94
CA LEU A 43 3.38 11.42 -16.92
C LEU A 43 3.28 12.87 -17.38
N ASN A 44 2.26 13.18 -18.18
CA ASN A 44 1.97 14.53 -18.65
C ASN A 44 0.49 14.63 -19.07
N PHE A 45 -0.27 15.45 -18.36
CA PHE A 45 -1.69 15.64 -18.65
C PHE A 45 -2.15 17.06 -18.33
N LYS A 46 -3.18 17.50 -19.04
CA LYS A 46 -3.79 18.83 -18.86
C LYS A 46 -4.58 18.93 -17.56
N LEU A 47 -4.56 20.10 -16.94
CA LEU A 47 -5.32 20.45 -15.73
C LEU A 47 -6.45 21.44 -16.05
N ASP A 48 -6.92 21.48 -17.29
CA ASP A 48 -7.96 22.40 -17.80
C ASP A 48 -9.39 21.81 -17.74
N PHE A 49 -9.56 20.70 -17.03
CA PHE A 49 -10.85 20.04 -16.83
C PHE A 49 -11.65 20.72 -15.70
N ALA A 50 -12.97 20.55 -15.75
CA ALA A 50 -13.86 20.95 -14.67
C ALA A 50 -13.64 20.04 -13.46
N ARG A 51 -13.62 20.63 -12.28
CA ARG A 51 -13.37 20.02 -10.97
C ARG A 51 -14.58 20.15 -10.07
N GLY A 52 -14.51 19.49 -8.92
CA GLY A 52 -15.44 19.74 -7.84
C GLY A 52 -15.40 21.18 -7.35
N ASN A 53 -16.51 21.58 -6.73
CA ASN A 53 -16.60 22.91 -6.18
C ASN A 53 -15.83 23.00 -4.85
N ALA A 54 -14.79 23.84 -4.83
CA ALA A 54 -14.05 24.13 -3.59
C ALA A 54 -14.95 24.74 -2.50
N SER A 55 -16.01 25.47 -2.86
CA SER A 55 -16.98 26.04 -1.91
C SER A 55 -18.28 26.44 -2.60
N SER A 56 -19.39 25.71 -2.37
CA SER A 56 -20.66 25.93 -3.08
C SER A 56 -21.66 26.83 -2.35
N ILE A 57 -21.42 27.18 -1.07
CA ILE A 57 -22.50 27.61 -0.17
C ILE A 57 -23.19 28.92 -0.58
N LEU A 58 -22.54 29.80 -1.37
CA LEU A 58 -23.10 31.07 -1.84
C LEU A 58 -22.62 31.56 -3.24
N CYS A 59 -21.84 30.77 -4.00
CA CYS A 59 -21.38 31.20 -5.33
C CYS A 59 -22.53 31.18 -6.35
N THR A 60 -23.14 32.33 -6.66
CA THR A 60 -24.31 32.41 -7.57
C THR A 60 -23.99 32.97 -8.97
N SER A 61 -22.84 33.60 -9.15
CA SER A 61 -22.41 34.14 -10.46
C SER A 61 -21.69 33.08 -11.29
N PRO A 62 -22.01 32.92 -12.59
CA PRO A 62 -21.32 31.97 -13.48
C PRO A 62 -19.80 32.15 -13.54
N ALA A 63 -19.32 33.39 -13.52
CA ALA A 63 -17.88 33.68 -13.53
C ALA A 63 -17.18 33.26 -12.23
N PHE A 64 -17.93 33.17 -11.12
CA PHE A 64 -17.39 32.75 -9.83
C PHE A 64 -17.37 31.24 -9.70
N ILE A 65 -18.43 30.58 -10.16
CA ILE A 65 -18.50 29.13 -10.27
C ILE A 65 -17.33 28.62 -11.12
N ASP A 66 -17.05 29.23 -12.26
CA ASP A 66 -15.93 28.83 -13.13
C ASP A 66 -14.58 28.78 -12.39
N LYS A 67 -14.26 29.77 -11.57
CA LYS A 67 -12.99 29.76 -10.82
C LYS A 67 -13.00 28.77 -9.66
N ALA A 68 -14.14 28.51 -9.02
CA ALA A 68 -14.26 27.59 -7.88
C ALA A 68 -14.29 26.12 -8.29
N THR A 69 -14.65 25.83 -9.54
CA THR A 69 -14.75 24.47 -10.12
C THR A 69 -13.66 24.20 -11.15
N HIS A 70 -12.55 24.95 -11.13
CA HIS A 70 -11.41 24.70 -12.02
C HIS A 70 -10.11 25.08 -11.34
N TRP A 71 -9.03 24.46 -11.79
CA TRP A 71 -7.70 25.03 -11.60
C TRP A 71 -7.57 26.35 -12.35
N ASN A 72 -6.91 27.32 -11.70
CA ASN A 72 -6.65 28.63 -12.25
C ASN A 72 -5.14 28.84 -12.45
N PRO A 73 -4.74 29.66 -13.44
CA PRO A 73 -3.36 30.09 -13.59
C PRO A 73 -2.80 30.67 -12.30
N TRP A 74 -1.50 30.44 -12.07
CA TRP A 74 -0.83 31.11 -10.97
C TRP A 74 -0.80 32.61 -11.21
N THR A 75 -0.96 33.37 -10.13
CA THR A 75 -0.86 34.81 -10.14
C THR A 75 -0.45 35.30 -8.77
N ASP A 76 0.20 36.45 -8.77
CA ASP A 76 0.58 37.20 -7.57
C ASP A 76 -0.44 38.31 -7.25
N VAL A 77 -1.46 38.48 -8.10
CA VAL A 77 -2.54 39.42 -7.86
C VAL A 77 -3.50 38.81 -6.85
N HIS A 78 -3.42 39.25 -5.60
CA HIS A 78 -4.26 38.70 -4.54
C HIS A 78 -5.76 38.90 -4.83
N THR A 79 -6.19 40.05 -5.34
CA THR A 79 -7.62 40.37 -5.58
C THR A 79 -8.32 39.56 -6.68
N VAL A 80 -7.67 38.52 -7.25
CA VAL A 80 -8.31 37.64 -8.24
C VAL A 80 -9.27 36.63 -7.62
N PHE A 81 -9.17 36.43 -6.30
CA PHE A 81 -10.08 35.57 -5.56
C PHE A 81 -11.52 36.03 -5.76
N ASN A 82 -12.44 35.10 -5.59
CA ASN A 82 -13.84 35.45 -5.54
C ASN A 82 -14.33 35.39 -4.11
N ASP A 83 -15.12 36.38 -3.75
CA ASP A 83 -15.98 36.33 -2.59
C ASP A 83 -17.18 35.42 -2.90
N CYS A 84 -17.10 34.17 -2.48
CA CYS A 84 -18.24 33.25 -2.45
C CYS A 84 -19.02 33.38 -1.14
N GLY A 85 -19.39 34.61 -0.81
CA GLY A 85 -20.17 35.01 0.36
C GLY A 85 -19.30 35.46 1.53
N ALA A 86 -18.63 34.53 2.19
CA ALA A 86 -17.69 34.83 3.26
C ALA A 86 -16.39 34.04 3.12
N ASN A 87 -16.12 33.47 1.93
CA ASN A 87 -14.96 32.64 1.66
C ASN A 87 -14.33 33.01 0.31
N ASP A 88 -13.03 33.20 0.34
CA ASP A 88 -12.17 33.55 -0.78
C ASP A 88 -11.60 32.27 -1.41
N VAL A 89 -11.92 32.03 -2.68
CA VAL A 89 -11.48 30.84 -3.44
C VAL A 89 -10.76 31.23 -4.72
N TYR A 90 -9.60 30.61 -4.96
CA TYR A 90 -8.92 30.68 -6.24
C TYR A 90 -7.95 29.49 -6.46
N PRO A 91 -8.47 28.27 -6.70
CA PRO A 91 -7.65 27.07 -6.79
C PRO A 91 -6.49 27.20 -7.77
N GLN A 92 -5.26 27.03 -7.29
CA GLN A 92 -4.02 27.11 -8.07
C GLN A 92 -3.20 25.83 -7.90
N PRO A 93 -3.01 25.02 -8.95
CA PRO A 93 -2.50 23.67 -8.78
C PRO A 93 -1.03 23.68 -8.41
N VAL A 94 -0.68 22.89 -7.40
CA VAL A 94 0.68 22.47 -7.09
C VAL A 94 0.65 20.96 -6.92
N LEU A 95 1.44 20.23 -7.71
CA LEU A 95 1.66 18.81 -7.45
C LEU A 95 2.59 18.70 -6.24
N SER A 96 1.99 18.57 -5.06
CA SER A 96 2.68 18.60 -3.78
C SER A 96 3.25 17.26 -3.41
N ASP A 97 2.56 16.18 -3.76
CA ASP A 97 2.95 14.85 -3.30
C ASP A 97 2.71 13.73 -4.33
N ILE A 98 3.49 12.66 -4.19
CA ILE A 98 3.45 11.46 -5.03
C ILE A 98 3.58 10.23 -4.13
N GLU A 99 2.58 9.35 -4.18
CA GLU A 99 2.61 8.04 -3.56
C GLU A 99 2.53 6.91 -4.59
N PHE A 100 2.95 5.70 -4.20
CA PHE A 100 2.84 4.52 -5.05
C PHE A 100 2.10 3.41 -4.33
N ASP A 101 1.02 2.92 -4.93
CA ASP A 101 0.28 1.77 -4.44
C ASP A 101 0.99 0.44 -4.80
N VAL A 102 0.52 -0.67 -4.23
CA VAL A 102 1.15 -1.99 -4.40
C VAL A 102 1.13 -2.51 -5.84
N ASP A 103 0.17 -2.08 -6.65
CA ASP A 103 0.11 -2.36 -8.09
C ASP A 103 1.13 -1.52 -8.91
N GLY A 104 1.84 -0.62 -8.24
CA GLY A 104 2.78 0.32 -8.84
C GLY A 104 2.14 1.51 -9.53
N SER A 105 0.82 1.68 -9.41
CA SER A 105 0.10 2.89 -9.80
C SER A 105 0.57 4.07 -8.96
N MET A 106 0.61 5.24 -9.58
CA MET A 106 1.00 6.49 -8.94
C MET A 106 -0.23 7.19 -8.41
N ILE A 107 -0.18 7.72 -7.20
CA ILE A 107 -1.20 8.58 -6.61
C ILE A 107 -0.58 9.97 -6.45
N LEU A 108 -1.31 11.00 -6.86
CA LEU A 108 -0.84 12.37 -7.00
C LEU A 108 -1.67 13.24 -6.06
N GLY A 109 -0.99 13.92 -5.13
CA GLY A 109 -1.61 14.90 -4.25
C GLY A 109 -1.44 16.29 -4.85
N PHE A 110 -2.56 16.98 -5.10
CA PHE A 110 -2.56 18.36 -5.54
C PHE A 110 -3.02 19.27 -4.41
N LEU A 111 -2.16 20.20 -4.01
CA LEU A 111 -2.57 21.31 -3.17
C LEU A 111 -2.96 22.51 -4.05
N ASP A 112 -3.83 23.33 -3.49
CA ASP A 112 -4.23 24.65 -3.93
C ASP A 112 -3.34 25.72 -3.29
N ARG A 113 -2.46 26.35 -4.09
CA ARG A 113 -1.56 27.42 -3.63
C ARG A 113 -2.28 28.52 -2.85
N TRP A 114 -3.56 28.78 -3.11
CA TRP A 114 -4.38 29.76 -2.41
C TRP A 114 -4.40 29.53 -0.89
N GLY A 115 -4.38 28.28 -0.45
CA GLY A 115 -4.33 27.92 0.97
C GLY A 115 -3.07 28.37 1.71
N HIS A 116 -1.97 28.62 1.01
CA HIS A 116 -0.75 29.23 1.58
C HIS A 116 -0.78 30.75 1.56
N GLN A 117 -1.70 31.35 0.81
CA GLN A 117 -1.83 32.80 0.65
C GLN A 117 -2.90 33.40 1.54
N THR A 118 -3.71 32.56 2.20
CA THR A 118 -4.90 32.94 2.97
C THR A 118 -5.02 32.16 4.27
N GLY A 119 -6.04 32.44 5.07
CA GLY A 119 -6.32 31.73 6.32
C GLY A 119 -7.70 32.04 6.87
N GLU A 120 -7.94 31.73 8.15
CA GLU A 120 -9.20 32.02 8.84
C GLU A 120 -9.11 33.36 9.58
N ALA A 121 -10.07 34.25 9.32
CA ALA A 121 -10.16 35.57 9.95
C ALA A 121 -8.79 36.28 9.97
N ASN A 122 -8.13 36.31 8.81
CA ASN A 122 -6.77 36.81 8.69
C ASN A 122 -6.73 38.23 8.09
N ASN A 123 -5.54 38.82 8.03
CA ASN A 123 -5.34 40.10 7.36
C ASN A 123 -5.12 39.88 5.87
N PHE A 124 -5.90 40.58 5.06
CA PHE A 124 -5.58 40.78 3.66
C PHE A 124 -4.20 41.46 3.53
N PRO A 125 -3.47 41.28 2.41
CA PRO A 125 -2.19 41.95 2.17
C PRO A 125 -2.23 43.48 2.24
N ASN A 126 -3.41 44.09 2.07
CA ASN A 126 -3.63 45.54 2.21
C ASN A 126 -3.79 46.00 3.68
N GLY A 127 -3.71 45.09 4.65
CA GLY A 127 -3.85 45.37 6.08
C GLY A 127 -5.29 45.41 6.61
N THR A 128 -6.29 45.15 5.76
CA THR A 128 -7.67 44.99 6.21
C THR A 128 -7.83 43.62 6.86
N PHE A 129 -8.51 43.58 8.01
CA PHE A 129 -8.83 42.32 8.69
C PHE A 129 -10.12 41.70 8.13
N GLY A 130 -10.16 40.37 8.02
CA GLY A 130 -11.37 39.61 7.69
C GLY A 130 -11.26 38.67 6.50
N GLU A 131 -10.05 38.35 6.04
CA GLU A 131 -9.82 37.35 4.99
C GLU A 131 -10.24 35.95 5.45
N GLN A 132 -10.88 35.20 4.56
CA GLN A 132 -11.39 33.86 4.84
C GLN A 132 -11.08 32.92 3.67
N GLY A 133 -9.91 32.31 3.68
CA GLY A 133 -9.50 31.38 2.65
C GLY A 133 -10.24 30.05 2.71
N THR A 134 -10.60 29.50 1.54
CA THR A 134 -11.00 28.09 1.40
C THR A 134 -10.12 27.43 0.35
N VAL A 135 -9.51 26.30 0.71
CA VAL A 135 -8.69 25.49 -0.21
C VAL A 135 -9.57 24.66 -1.15
N GLY A 136 -9.04 24.34 -2.33
CA GLY A 136 -9.59 23.33 -3.24
C GLY A 136 -8.50 22.48 -3.86
N GLY A 137 -7.87 21.60 -3.08
CA GLY A 137 -6.92 20.60 -3.59
C GLY A 137 -7.60 19.37 -4.18
N ASP A 138 -6.84 18.42 -4.73
CA ASP A 138 -7.37 17.22 -5.42
C ASP A 138 -6.45 16.01 -5.15
N VAL A 139 -6.94 14.79 -5.33
CA VAL A 139 -6.16 13.55 -5.32
C VAL A 139 -6.46 12.77 -6.60
N MET A 140 -5.43 12.42 -7.37
CA MET A 140 -5.60 11.70 -8.63
C MET A 140 -4.77 10.42 -8.68
N ARG A 141 -5.21 9.42 -9.45
CA ARG A 141 -4.44 8.19 -9.68
C ARG A 141 -4.04 8.03 -11.14
N ALA A 142 -2.80 7.59 -11.37
CA ALA A 142 -2.33 7.11 -12.67
C ALA A 142 -2.03 5.61 -12.60
N TYR A 143 -2.77 4.82 -13.39
CA TYR A 143 -2.60 3.39 -13.49
C TYR A 143 -1.25 3.04 -14.11
N ASN A 144 -0.55 2.07 -13.52
CA ASN A 144 0.69 1.55 -14.11
C ASN A 144 0.39 0.36 -15.04
N ASN A 145 0.31 0.63 -16.33
CA ASN A 145 0.18 -0.37 -17.38
C ASN A 145 1.56 -0.79 -17.87
N ASN A 146 2.21 -1.72 -17.14
CA ASN A 146 3.52 -2.27 -17.50
C ASN A 146 4.61 -1.22 -17.76
N GLY A 147 4.67 -0.19 -16.92
CA GLY A 147 5.64 0.91 -16.99
C GLY A 147 5.14 2.15 -17.73
N ILE A 148 3.93 2.12 -18.28
CA ILE A 148 3.26 3.28 -18.87
C ILE A 148 2.20 3.76 -17.89
N TYR A 149 2.29 5.04 -17.47
CA TYR A 149 1.33 5.63 -16.55
C TYR A 149 0.15 6.26 -17.29
N GLU A 150 -1.05 5.78 -17.00
CA GLU A 150 -2.31 6.24 -17.58
C GLU A 150 -3.12 6.96 -16.50
N ILE A 151 -3.23 8.29 -16.60
CA ILE A 151 -4.01 9.10 -15.63
C ILE A 151 -5.49 8.72 -15.67
N GLU A 152 -6.13 8.77 -14.50
CA GLU A 152 -7.56 8.56 -14.36
C GLU A 152 -8.39 9.38 -15.37
N ASN A 153 -9.49 8.78 -15.81
CA ASN A 153 -10.42 9.41 -16.73
C ASN A 153 -11.80 8.79 -16.61
N ASN A 154 -12.83 9.62 -16.46
CA ASN A 154 -14.23 9.26 -16.31
C ASN A 154 -14.44 8.24 -15.17
N GLY A 155 -13.77 8.48 -14.03
CA GLY A 155 -13.87 7.63 -12.84
C GLY A 155 -13.28 6.23 -13.05
N GLN A 156 -12.40 6.06 -14.04
CA GLN A 156 -11.72 4.80 -14.32
C GLN A 156 -10.21 4.96 -14.19
N VAL A 157 -9.57 3.95 -13.59
CA VAL A 157 -8.13 3.82 -13.42
C VAL A 157 -7.72 2.38 -13.70
N GLY A 158 -7.28 2.10 -14.92
CA GLY A 158 -6.98 0.74 -15.37
C GLY A 158 -8.18 -0.20 -15.17
N PRO A 159 -8.03 -1.31 -14.42
CA PRO A 159 -9.14 -2.24 -14.14
C PRO A 159 -10.12 -1.72 -13.09
N LEU A 160 -9.76 -0.66 -12.36
CA LEU A 160 -10.58 -0.08 -11.32
C LEU A 160 -11.54 0.92 -11.94
N THR A 161 -12.79 0.84 -11.51
CA THR A 161 -13.79 1.88 -11.73
C THR A 161 -14.25 2.36 -10.37
N VAL A 162 -14.64 3.63 -10.29
CA VAL A 162 -15.37 4.15 -9.12
C VAL A 162 -16.42 3.15 -8.64
N GLY A 163 -16.55 3.01 -7.33
CA GLY A 163 -17.60 2.17 -6.73
C GLY A 163 -18.97 2.60 -7.27
N GLY A 164 -19.63 1.69 -7.98
CA GLY A 164 -20.83 1.99 -8.78
C GLY A 164 -22.04 2.50 -7.99
N THR A 165 -22.90 3.21 -8.73
CA THR A 165 -24.34 3.43 -8.48
C THR A 165 -24.75 4.12 -7.18
N THR A 166 -25.17 5.40 -7.30
CA THR A 166 -26.27 6.08 -6.56
C THR A 166 -26.33 6.10 -5.03
N ALA A 167 -25.49 5.40 -4.27
CA ALA A 167 -25.58 5.36 -2.81
C ALA A 167 -24.20 5.48 -2.15
N GLN A 168 -23.96 6.65 -1.56
CA GLN A 168 -22.78 6.97 -0.76
C GLN A 168 -22.88 6.38 0.65
N GLN A 169 -21.73 6.14 1.28
CA GLN A 169 -21.54 6.57 2.65
C GLN A 169 -20.42 7.59 2.65
N ASN A 170 -20.78 8.88 2.64
CA ASN A 170 -19.90 9.88 3.20
C ASN A 170 -19.78 9.56 4.69
N TYR A 171 -18.57 9.51 5.24
CA TYR A 171 -18.38 9.34 6.68
C TYR A 171 -19.14 10.43 7.48
N ASN A 172 -19.48 11.57 6.83
CA ASN A 172 -20.17 12.70 7.46
C ASN A 172 -21.19 13.46 6.56
N ALA A 173 -21.83 12.81 5.57
CA ALA A 173 -22.96 13.45 4.88
C ALA A 173 -24.22 12.58 4.93
N SER A 174 -25.34 13.23 5.23
CA SER A 174 -26.68 12.63 5.15
C SER A 174 -27.21 12.57 3.70
N SER A 175 -26.35 12.64 2.68
CA SER A 175 -26.74 12.67 1.26
C SER A 175 -25.91 11.69 0.43
N THR A 176 -26.41 11.37 -0.77
CA THR A 176 -25.92 10.41 -1.77
C THR A 176 -25.42 11.12 -3.06
N TYR A 177 -24.61 12.16 -2.89
CA TYR A 177 -23.93 12.99 -3.89
C TYR A 177 -22.61 12.41 -4.45
N ALA A 178 -22.66 11.62 -5.53
CA ALA A 178 -21.48 11.44 -6.38
C ALA A 178 -21.50 12.55 -7.45
N PRO A 179 -20.58 13.52 -7.41
CA PRO A 179 -20.61 14.58 -8.40
C PRO A 179 -20.35 14.00 -9.80
N ASN A 180 -21.33 14.19 -10.69
CA ASN A 180 -21.19 13.88 -12.11
C ASN A 180 -20.88 15.18 -12.86
N GLY A 181 -19.96 15.12 -13.83
CA GLY A 181 -19.59 16.27 -14.65
C GLY A 181 -18.35 17.02 -14.17
N GLN A 182 -17.65 16.50 -13.16
CA GLN A 182 -16.34 16.98 -12.71
C GLN A 182 -15.28 15.89 -12.82
N GLY A 183 -14.01 16.27 -12.84
CA GLY A 183 -12.88 15.40 -13.13
C GLY A 183 -12.59 15.24 -14.62
N ARG A 184 -11.43 14.65 -14.89
CA ARG A 184 -11.04 14.27 -16.25
C ARG A 184 -12.06 13.30 -16.83
N GLY A 185 -12.59 13.61 -18.02
CA GLY A 185 -13.60 12.77 -18.65
C GLY A 185 -14.98 12.79 -17.96
N GLY A 186 -15.20 13.67 -16.97
CA GLY A 186 -16.49 13.92 -16.34
C GLY A 186 -16.80 13.13 -15.08
N LYS A 187 -15.86 12.33 -14.57
CA LYS A 187 -15.88 11.74 -13.21
C LYS A 187 -14.47 11.60 -12.64
N GLU A 188 -14.34 11.79 -11.34
CA GLU A 188 -13.10 11.61 -10.56
C GLU A 188 -13.04 10.20 -9.97
N PHE A 189 -11.84 9.62 -9.85
CA PHE A 189 -11.71 8.33 -9.17
C PHE A 189 -11.82 8.50 -7.66
N TYR A 190 -11.07 9.44 -7.08
CA TYR A 190 -11.02 9.71 -5.63
C TYR A 190 -12.11 10.68 -5.15
N PHE A 191 -13.36 10.47 -5.58
CA PHE A 191 -14.50 11.35 -5.25
C PHE A 191 -14.90 11.36 -3.76
N GLY A 192 -14.29 10.52 -2.92
CA GLY A 192 -14.58 10.43 -1.49
C GLY A 192 -14.14 11.65 -0.68
N ASP A 193 -13.37 12.56 -1.27
CA ASP A 193 -12.95 13.81 -0.64
C ASP A 193 -14.05 14.89 -0.62
N THR A 194 -15.26 14.59 -1.08
CA THR A 194 -16.45 15.47 -0.94
C THR A 194 -17.03 15.53 0.49
N TRP A 195 -17.73 16.62 0.82
CA TRP A 195 -18.48 16.85 2.04
C TRP A 195 -19.78 17.61 1.79
N GLN A 196 -20.89 17.00 2.21
CA GLN A 196 -22.23 17.61 2.33
C GLN A 196 -22.68 18.42 1.10
N SER A 197 -22.30 18.03 -0.13
CA SER A 197 -22.57 18.75 -1.39
C SER A 197 -22.13 20.22 -1.39
N THR A 198 -21.25 20.59 -0.45
CA THR A 198 -20.78 21.96 -0.23
C THR A 198 -19.31 22.12 -0.61
N HIS A 199 -18.50 21.12 -0.31
CA HIS A 199 -17.09 21.06 -0.66
C HIS A 199 -16.86 19.75 -1.39
N ASP A 200 -16.50 19.78 -2.66
CA ASP A 200 -16.25 18.58 -3.45
C ASP A 200 -14.76 18.30 -3.64
N GLU A 201 -13.90 19.14 -3.05
CA GLU A 201 -12.45 19.17 -3.24
C GLU A 201 -11.80 19.56 -1.90
N ARG A 202 -11.71 18.61 -0.96
CA ARG A 202 -11.23 18.92 0.41
C ARG A 202 -9.77 18.56 0.65
N SER A 203 -9.13 17.90 -0.30
CA SER A 203 -7.72 17.53 -0.19
C SER A 203 -6.86 18.77 0.05
N MET A 204 -5.89 18.63 0.96
CA MET A 204 -4.83 19.61 1.17
C MET A 204 -3.53 19.25 0.44
N GLY A 205 -3.54 18.15 -0.34
CA GLY A 205 -2.46 17.76 -1.24
C GLY A 205 -1.29 16.99 -0.62
N SER A 206 -1.21 16.83 0.70
CA SER A 206 -0.29 15.88 1.34
C SER A 206 -0.89 14.48 1.34
N LEU A 207 -0.09 13.46 1.05
CA LEU A 207 -0.52 12.07 1.04
C LEU A 207 0.37 11.22 1.94
N ALA A 208 -0.14 10.06 2.34
CA ALA A 208 0.67 8.98 2.87
C ALA A 208 0.03 7.65 2.48
N LEU A 209 0.84 6.63 2.20
CA LEU A 209 0.33 5.31 1.85
C LEU A 209 1.08 4.22 2.61
N LEU A 210 0.32 3.39 3.33
CA LEU A 210 0.84 2.18 3.95
C LEU A 210 0.60 1.00 2.99
N PRO A 211 1.65 0.40 2.40
CA PRO A 211 1.47 -0.67 1.43
C PRO A 211 0.62 -1.82 1.99
N GLY A 212 -0.30 -2.33 1.16
CA GLY A 212 -1.18 -3.45 1.52
C GLY A 212 -2.46 -3.06 2.27
N ARG A 213 -2.65 -1.79 2.66
CA ARG A 213 -3.90 -1.32 3.27
C ARG A 213 -5.03 -1.05 2.28
N SER A 214 -4.72 -0.94 0.99
CA SER A 214 -5.67 -0.54 -0.06
C SER A 214 -6.32 0.83 0.22
N GLU A 215 -5.58 1.73 0.86
CA GLU A 215 -6.01 3.07 1.25
C GLU A 215 -4.86 4.05 1.04
N VAL A 216 -5.19 5.29 0.67
CA VAL A 216 -4.30 6.45 0.75
C VAL A 216 -4.84 7.40 1.82
N ILE A 217 -3.94 7.98 2.60
CA ILE A 217 -4.23 8.98 3.62
C ILE A 217 -3.99 10.35 3.01
N MET A 218 -4.82 11.33 3.32
CA MET A 218 -4.63 12.72 2.93
C MET A 218 -4.87 13.67 4.10
N ALA A 219 -4.20 14.83 4.09
CA ALA A 219 -4.68 15.94 4.91
C ALA A 219 -5.92 16.56 4.22
N VAL A 220 -6.90 16.95 5.02
CA VAL A 220 -8.23 17.34 4.54
C VAL A 220 -8.78 18.49 5.36
N MET A 221 -9.46 19.45 4.70
CA MET A 221 -10.25 20.46 5.40
C MET A 221 -11.61 19.90 5.82
N ASP A 222 -12.18 20.44 6.89
CA ASP A 222 -13.50 20.03 7.41
C ASP A 222 -13.72 18.49 7.42
N PRO A 223 -12.84 17.68 8.06
CA PRO A 223 -12.96 16.22 8.15
C PRO A 223 -14.21 15.72 8.87
N ASN A 224 -14.95 16.58 9.57
CA ASN A 224 -16.24 16.22 10.13
C ASN A 224 -17.16 17.45 10.19
N SER A 225 -18.23 17.42 11.00
CA SER A 225 -19.22 18.49 11.07
C SER A 225 -18.67 19.76 11.73
N THR A 226 -17.45 19.72 12.24
CA THR A 226 -16.71 20.88 12.72
C THR A 226 -16.18 21.65 11.51
N ILE A 227 -16.80 22.78 11.22
CA ILE A 227 -16.35 23.69 10.15
C ILE A 227 -15.14 24.53 10.60
N TYR A 228 -14.41 25.08 9.63
CA TYR A 228 -13.15 25.80 9.87
C TYR A 228 -12.14 24.90 10.58
N SER A 229 -12.01 23.68 10.11
CA SER A 229 -11.18 22.68 10.73
C SER A 229 -10.30 21.98 9.70
N GLY A 230 -9.28 21.28 10.18
CA GLY A 230 -8.47 20.43 9.34
C GLY A 230 -8.00 19.20 10.08
N GLY A 231 -7.66 18.18 9.31
CA GLY A 231 -7.28 16.90 9.84
C GLY A 231 -6.89 15.92 8.76
N ILE A 232 -7.22 14.65 8.96
CA ILE A 232 -6.78 13.54 8.12
C ILE A 232 -7.96 12.70 7.66
N GLY A 233 -7.93 12.27 6.40
CA GLY A 233 -8.92 11.41 5.77
C GLY A 233 -8.28 10.22 5.07
N TRP A 234 -9.01 9.13 4.90
CA TRP A 234 -8.57 7.92 4.20
C TRP A 234 -9.46 7.66 3.02
N LEU A 235 -8.87 7.59 1.83
CA LEU A 235 -9.54 7.23 0.59
C LEU A 235 -9.16 5.81 0.17
N SER A 236 -10.14 5.03 -0.24
CA SER A 236 -9.96 3.68 -0.75
C SER A 236 -9.28 3.68 -2.11
N ASN A 237 -8.19 2.93 -2.22
CA ASN A 237 -7.48 2.72 -3.49
C ASN A 237 -8.24 1.76 -4.43
N ILE A 238 -9.34 1.16 -4.01
CA ILE A 238 -10.09 0.21 -4.84
C ILE A 238 -11.25 0.91 -5.56
N ASN A 239 -11.91 1.84 -4.88
CA ASN A 239 -13.16 2.43 -5.34
C ASN A 239 -13.29 3.94 -5.11
N GLY A 240 -12.26 4.59 -4.53
CA GLY A 240 -12.22 6.04 -4.34
C GLY A 240 -13.00 6.62 -3.16
N LEU A 241 -13.71 5.78 -2.40
CA LEU A 241 -14.54 6.22 -1.28
C LEU A 241 -13.72 6.64 -0.05
N ALA A 242 -14.23 7.59 0.73
CA ALA A 242 -13.69 7.89 2.05
C ALA A 242 -14.14 6.84 3.08
N ASN A 243 -13.19 6.32 3.86
CA ASN A 243 -13.45 5.29 4.86
C ASN A 243 -13.60 5.85 6.28
N LYS A 244 -12.77 6.83 6.64
CA LYS A 244 -12.75 7.47 7.97
C LYS A 244 -12.06 8.82 7.90
N GLU A 245 -12.36 9.70 8.85
CA GLU A 245 -11.78 11.03 8.96
C GLU A 245 -11.58 11.42 10.45
N TYR A 246 -10.55 12.21 10.74
CA TYR A 246 -10.27 12.74 12.08
C TYR A 246 -9.90 14.22 12.03
N THR A 247 -10.51 15.02 12.89
CA THR A 247 -10.13 16.43 13.11
C THR A 247 -8.88 16.51 13.98
N ILE A 248 -7.90 17.29 13.55
CA ILE A 248 -6.69 17.61 14.31
C ILE A 248 -6.82 18.97 14.99
N TYR A 249 -7.36 19.96 14.27
CA TYR A 249 -7.62 21.29 14.80
C TYR A 249 -8.98 21.79 14.31
N SER A 250 -9.55 22.73 15.06
CA SER A 250 -10.77 23.46 14.71
C SER A 250 -10.57 24.94 14.98
N GLY A 251 -11.36 25.79 14.32
CA GLY A 251 -11.16 27.23 14.16
C GLY A 251 -10.83 28.05 15.42
N GLY A 252 -10.37 29.28 15.18
CA GLY A 252 -9.98 30.23 16.21
C GLY A 252 -8.78 31.10 15.79
N VAL A 253 -8.46 32.12 16.58
CA VAL A 253 -7.33 33.03 16.29
C VAL A 253 -6.03 32.23 16.29
N GLY A 254 -5.31 32.23 15.17
CA GLY A 254 -4.05 31.49 14.99
C GLY A 254 -4.22 30.08 14.39
N SER A 255 -5.46 29.66 14.14
CA SER A 255 -5.77 28.55 13.23
C SER A 255 -5.77 29.07 11.78
N PHE A 256 -5.41 28.21 10.80
CA PHE A 256 -5.58 28.55 9.38
C PHE A 256 -6.99 28.20 8.88
N GLY A 257 -7.87 27.65 9.73
CA GLY A 257 -9.22 27.18 9.39
C GLY A 257 -9.22 26.30 8.15
N LYS A 258 -9.86 26.77 7.07
CA LYS A 258 -9.93 26.08 5.77
C LYS A 258 -8.76 26.40 4.82
N GLY A 259 -7.77 27.17 5.28
CA GLY A 259 -6.46 27.30 4.67
C GLY A 259 -5.52 26.16 5.07
N TYR A 260 -4.23 26.25 4.70
CA TYR A 260 -3.26 25.19 5.00
C TYR A 260 -2.60 25.33 6.37
N ALA A 261 -3.08 24.52 7.33
CA ALA A 261 -2.49 24.40 8.67
C ALA A 261 -1.67 23.10 8.87
N LEU A 262 -1.80 22.13 7.97
CA LEU A 262 -1.13 20.82 8.06
C LEU A 262 -0.05 20.71 6.98
N GLY A 263 1.10 20.19 7.38
CA GLY A 263 2.18 19.84 6.46
C GLY A 263 2.00 18.43 5.90
N ASP A 264 3.12 17.87 5.47
CA ASP A 264 3.17 16.53 4.89
C ASP A 264 2.82 15.42 5.90
N LEU A 265 2.27 14.31 5.42
CA LEU A 265 1.97 13.13 6.22
C LEU A 265 3.06 12.10 6.01
N GLU A 266 3.69 11.63 7.09
CA GLU A 266 4.72 10.60 7.00
C GLU A 266 4.39 9.42 7.91
N LEU A 267 4.55 8.21 7.38
CA LEU A 267 4.33 6.99 8.16
C LEU A 267 5.59 6.67 8.95
N GLN A 268 5.56 6.97 10.25
CA GLN A 268 6.70 6.73 11.12
C GLN A 268 6.86 5.26 11.55
N CYS A 269 5.85 4.41 11.31
CA CYS A 269 5.91 2.99 11.60
C CYS A 269 6.25 2.21 10.33
N ASN A 270 7.49 1.75 10.19
CA ASN A 270 7.75 0.61 9.32
C ASN A 270 6.88 -0.55 9.82
N PRO A 271 5.98 -1.13 9.00
CA PRO A 271 5.26 -2.32 9.41
C PRO A 271 6.28 -3.37 9.85
N GLN A 272 5.98 -4.09 10.94
CA GLN A 272 6.88 -5.14 11.42
C GLN A 272 7.15 -6.10 10.25
N PRO A 273 8.42 -6.29 9.85
CA PRO A 273 8.75 -7.19 8.76
C PRO A 273 8.11 -8.55 9.00
N VAL A 274 7.60 -9.14 7.92
CA VAL A 274 7.05 -10.48 8.01
C VAL A 274 8.16 -11.44 8.42
N GLN A 275 7.87 -12.33 9.36
CA GLN A 275 8.69 -13.50 9.64
C GLN A 275 7.80 -14.74 9.59
N ILE A 276 8.25 -15.77 8.87
CA ILE A 276 7.55 -17.05 8.79
C ILE A 276 8.49 -18.21 9.08
N GLY A 277 7.98 -19.31 9.59
CA GLY A 277 8.73 -20.52 9.90
C GLY A 277 8.11 -21.22 11.09
N ASN A 278 8.84 -22.13 11.72
CA ASN A 278 8.65 -22.60 13.09
C ASN A 278 9.74 -23.65 13.36
N ARG A 279 9.40 -24.95 13.33
CA ARG A 279 10.24 -26.02 13.88
C ARG A 279 10.07 -27.34 13.11
N LEU A 280 11.14 -28.12 12.99
CA LEU A 280 11.08 -29.53 12.60
C LEU A 280 11.44 -30.41 13.80
N TRP A 281 10.64 -31.44 14.08
CA TRP A 281 10.84 -32.32 15.25
C TRP A 281 10.79 -33.81 14.91
N ILE A 282 11.34 -34.60 15.82
CA ILE A 282 11.25 -36.06 15.79
C ILE A 282 9.92 -36.46 16.43
N ASP A 283 8.98 -36.89 15.59
CA ASP A 283 7.69 -37.43 16.00
C ASP A 283 7.88 -38.89 16.43
N THR A 284 7.91 -39.11 17.75
CA THR A 284 8.35 -40.37 18.34
C THR A 284 7.22 -41.40 18.49
N ASP A 285 5.98 -40.95 18.64
CA ASP A 285 4.81 -41.80 18.78
C ASP A 285 3.90 -41.83 17.54
N ARG A 286 4.24 -41.01 16.53
CA ARG A 286 3.69 -40.99 15.16
C ARG A 286 2.27 -40.44 15.11
N ASP A 287 1.93 -39.53 16.01
CA ASP A 287 0.60 -38.94 16.08
C ASP A 287 0.48 -37.62 15.30
N GLY A 288 1.60 -37.07 14.81
CA GLY A 288 1.66 -35.83 14.06
C GLY A 288 1.52 -34.56 14.91
N VAL A 289 1.58 -34.67 16.24
CA VAL A 289 1.46 -33.57 17.21
C VAL A 289 2.79 -33.39 17.92
N GLN A 290 3.20 -32.13 18.13
CA GLN A 290 4.38 -31.84 18.94
C GLN A 290 4.11 -32.08 20.42
N ASP A 291 4.79 -33.08 20.96
CA ASP A 291 4.70 -33.44 22.36
C ASP A 291 5.81 -32.79 23.21
N PRO A 292 5.46 -32.08 24.32
CA PRO A 292 6.44 -31.50 25.21
C PRO A 292 7.40 -32.57 25.80
N CYS A 293 8.68 -32.21 25.89
CA CYS A 293 9.75 -32.94 26.59
C CYS A 293 10.28 -34.25 25.96
N ASN A 294 9.56 -34.90 25.03
CA ASN A 294 10.00 -36.18 24.45
C ASN A 294 10.35 -36.11 22.96
N GLU A 295 10.04 -34.99 22.31
CA GLU A 295 10.19 -34.83 20.87
C GLU A 295 11.24 -33.77 20.52
N PRO A 296 12.51 -34.17 20.35
CA PRO A 296 13.59 -33.24 20.07
C PRO A 296 13.48 -32.66 18.66
N GLY A 297 14.10 -31.49 18.46
CA GLY A 297 14.21 -30.89 17.14
C GLY A 297 15.18 -31.62 16.21
N ILE A 298 15.00 -31.46 14.91
CA ILE A 298 15.91 -32.00 13.88
C ILE A 298 16.80 -30.89 13.34
N ALA A 299 18.08 -30.94 13.70
CA ALA A 299 19.08 -29.96 13.26
C ALA A 299 19.64 -30.25 11.86
N ASN A 300 20.14 -29.20 11.21
CA ASN A 300 20.82 -29.26 9.90
C ASN A 300 19.93 -29.70 8.73
N VAL A 301 18.62 -29.48 8.83
CA VAL A 301 17.69 -29.63 7.71
C VAL A 301 17.63 -28.31 6.96
N VAL A 302 17.84 -28.35 5.65
CA VAL A 302 17.65 -27.19 4.79
C VAL A 302 16.15 -26.99 4.55
N VAL A 303 15.68 -25.78 4.82
CA VAL A 303 14.32 -25.34 4.46
C VAL A 303 14.45 -24.20 3.46
N SER A 304 13.66 -24.21 2.39
CA SER A 304 13.77 -23.28 1.27
C SER A 304 12.45 -22.58 0.99
N LEU A 305 12.52 -21.30 0.60
CA LEU A 305 11.38 -20.46 0.25
C LEU A 305 11.34 -20.24 -1.26
N TYR A 306 10.16 -20.43 -1.86
CA TYR A 306 9.89 -20.23 -3.28
C TYR A 306 8.68 -19.34 -3.50
N ASP A 307 8.67 -18.62 -4.62
CA ASP A 307 7.48 -17.89 -5.05
C ASP A 307 6.39 -18.83 -5.59
N LYS A 308 5.19 -18.29 -5.82
CA LYS A 308 4.05 -19.04 -6.40
C LYS A 308 4.33 -19.70 -7.76
N ALA A 309 5.36 -19.25 -8.49
CA ALA A 309 5.74 -19.79 -9.79
C ALA A 309 6.80 -20.90 -9.66
N GLY A 310 7.32 -21.15 -8.45
CA GLY A 310 8.35 -22.15 -8.17
C GLY A 310 9.78 -21.64 -8.35
N ASN A 311 10.00 -20.32 -8.37
CA ASN A 311 11.34 -19.74 -8.37
C ASN A 311 11.91 -19.67 -6.96
N PHE A 312 13.20 -20.00 -6.81
CA PHE A 312 13.91 -19.94 -5.53
C PHE A 312 14.07 -18.49 -5.04
N ILE A 313 13.80 -18.26 -3.76
CA ILE A 313 13.96 -16.95 -3.12
C ILE A 313 15.09 -17.00 -2.08
N ALA A 314 14.99 -17.91 -1.12
CA ALA A 314 15.87 -17.97 0.03
C ALA A 314 15.91 -19.38 0.64
N LYS A 315 16.86 -19.61 1.54
CA LYS A 315 16.89 -20.81 2.38
C LYS A 315 17.38 -20.47 3.79
N ASP A 316 16.96 -21.32 4.70
CA ASP A 316 17.46 -21.40 6.07
C ASP A 316 17.88 -22.84 6.39
N THR A 317 18.56 -23.05 7.53
CA THR A 317 18.96 -24.37 7.99
C THR A 317 18.60 -24.53 9.46
N THR A 318 17.85 -25.59 9.79
CA THR A 318 17.33 -25.77 11.14
C THR A 318 18.44 -25.82 12.18
N ASN A 319 18.23 -25.13 13.30
CA ASN A 319 19.17 -25.10 14.41
C ASN A 319 19.06 -26.37 15.28
N ALA A 320 19.78 -26.41 16.41
CA ALA A 320 19.77 -27.56 17.33
C ALA A 320 18.38 -27.90 17.92
N LEU A 321 17.47 -26.93 17.98
CA LEU A 321 16.09 -27.08 18.43
C LEU A 321 15.13 -27.41 17.28
N GLY A 322 15.65 -27.52 16.06
CA GLY A 322 14.86 -27.77 14.85
C GLY A 322 14.25 -26.51 14.25
N GLU A 323 14.56 -25.33 14.77
CA GLU A 323 13.91 -24.08 14.38
C GLU A 323 14.49 -23.52 13.07
N TYR A 324 13.61 -22.95 12.24
CA TYR A 324 13.97 -22.22 11.02
C TYR A 324 13.08 -21.00 10.85
N TYR A 325 13.62 -19.92 10.27
CA TYR A 325 12.87 -18.69 10.03
C TYR A 325 13.28 -18.01 8.72
N PHE A 326 12.28 -17.43 8.05
CA PHE A 326 12.45 -16.54 6.91
C PHE A 326 12.03 -15.13 7.31
N ASP A 327 12.99 -14.20 7.29
CA ASP A 327 12.78 -12.81 7.70
C ASP A 327 13.65 -11.82 6.92
N ALA A 328 13.73 -10.58 7.40
CA ALA A 328 14.48 -9.50 6.77
C ALA A 328 16.01 -9.72 6.71
N THR A 329 16.54 -10.73 7.38
CA THR A 329 17.97 -11.04 7.42
C THR A 329 18.39 -12.01 6.31
N ASN A 330 17.51 -12.93 5.90
CA ASN A 330 17.82 -13.98 4.92
C ASN A 330 16.91 -14.01 3.69
N VAL A 331 15.80 -13.25 3.69
CA VAL A 331 14.93 -13.09 2.52
C VAL A 331 15.15 -11.75 1.84
N VAL A 332 15.58 -11.83 0.58
CA VAL A 332 15.56 -10.70 -0.36
C VAL A 332 14.58 -11.07 -1.47
N ASP A 333 13.30 -10.80 -1.22
CA ASP A 333 12.29 -11.16 -2.22
C ASP A 333 12.34 -10.20 -3.41
N THR A 334 12.92 -10.69 -4.50
CA THR A 334 12.92 -10.02 -5.79
C THR A 334 11.71 -10.42 -6.64
N VAL A 335 10.71 -11.08 -6.04
CA VAL A 335 9.38 -11.61 -6.47
C VAL A 335 8.14 -10.70 -6.44
N GLY A 336 7.82 -10.13 -5.27
CA GLY A 336 6.51 -9.51 -4.99
C GLY A 336 6.28 -8.00 -5.24
N LEU A 337 5.04 -7.56 -5.01
CA LEU A 337 4.49 -6.26 -5.41
C LEU A 337 5.17 -5.03 -4.76
N ALA A 338 5.69 -5.15 -3.53
CA ALA A 338 6.33 -4.09 -2.76
C ALA A 338 7.85 -3.88 -3.04
N LYS A 339 8.36 -4.46 -4.14
CA LYS A 339 9.76 -4.30 -4.56
C LYS A 339 10.16 -2.84 -4.86
N PRO A 340 11.42 -2.45 -4.56
CA PRO A 340 12.58 -3.24 -4.15
C PRO A 340 13.07 -2.91 -2.72
N ASN A 341 12.29 -2.17 -1.93
CA ASN A 341 12.76 -1.61 -0.67
C ASN A 341 12.28 -2.41 0.56
N PHE A 342 11.69 -3.59 0.37
CA PHE A 342 11.16 -4.41 1.46
C PHE A 342 12.05 -5.64 1.69
N ARG A 343 12.84 -5.64 2.77
CA ARG A 343 13.60 -6.80 3.24
C ARG A 343 12.66 -7.75 3.98
N GLY A 344 12.75 -9.05 3.70
CA GLY A 344 11.86 -10.07 4.27
C GLY A 344 10.84 -10.61 3.26
N PRO A 345 10.08 -11.65 3.64
CA PRO A 345 8.89 -12.06 2.91
C PRO A 345 7.93 -10.88 2.71
N GLN A 346 7.33 -10.78 1.53
CA GLN A 346 6.35 -9.72 1.24
C GLN A 346 5.04 -10.00 1.98
N PRO A 347 4.33 -8.98 2.50
CA PRO A 347 3.00 -9.14 3.10
C PRO A 347 1.95 -9.68 2.13
N ASN A 348 0.93 -10.39 2.63
CA ASN A 348 -0.22 -10.91 1.85
C ASN A 348 0.18 -11.63 0.56
N THR A 349 1.32 -12.32 0.57
CA THR A 349 1.93 -12.93 -0.62
C THR A 349 2.07 -14.43 -0.40
N GLN A 350 1.65 -15.20 -1.40
CA GLN A 350 1.73 -16.66 -1.37
C GLN A 350 3.16 -17.14 -1.65
N TYR A 351 3.66 -18.04 -0.79
CA TYR A 351 4.94 -18.71 -0.93
C TYR A 351 4.80 -20.22 -0.77
N TYR A 352 5.78 -20.93 -1.30
CA TYR A 352 6.02 -22.33 -0.94
C TYR A 352 7.21 -22.42 0.02
N ILE A 353 7.01 -23.07 1.16
CA ILE A 353 8.08 -23.49 2.07
C ILE A 353 8.37 -24.96 1.78
N VAL A 354 9.63 -25.32 1.55
CA VAL A 354 10.01 -26.63 1.02
C VAL A 354 11.16 -27.22 1.83
N ILE A 355 10.98 -28.46 2.30
CA ILE A 355 11.99 -29.15 3.11
C ILE A 355 12.93 -29.96 2.22
N GLY A 356 14.23 -29.83 2.48
CA GLY A 356 15.27 -30.73 2.00
C GLY A 356 15.60 -30.62 0.51
N LYS A 357 15.21 -29.55 -0.19
CA LYS A 357 15.44 -29.39 -1.63
C LYS A 357 16.82 -28.81 -1.99
N GLU A 358 17.26 -27.72 -1.34
CA GLU A 358 18.43 -26.92 -1.76
C GLU A 358 19.67 -27.10 -0.88
N THR A 359 20.30 -28.28 -0.95
CA THR A 359 21.51 -28.59 -0.17
C THR A 359 22.74 -27.82 -0.66
N ILE A 360 23.76 -27.68 0.20
CA ILE A 360 25.12 -27.32 -0.24
C ILE A 360 25.83 -28.61 -0.66
N GLY A 361 26.09 -28.83 -1.95
CA GLY A 361 26.72 -30.05 -2.48
C GLY A 361 25.96 -30.71 -3.64
N SER A 362 26.05 -32.04 -3.78
CA SER A 362 25.67 -32.77 -5.01
C SER A 362 24.24 -33.34 -5.07
N GLY A 363 23.30 -32.93 -4.22
CA GLY A 363 21.90 -33.37 -4.29
C GLY A 363 21.03 -32.98 -3.10
N ALA A 364 19.70 -33.07 -3.25
CA ALA A 364 18.69 -32.78 -2.21
C ALA A 364 18.80 -33.71 -0.98
N GLN A 365 18.44 -33.21 0.22
CA GLN A 365 18.33 -34.02 1.44
C GLN A 365 17.09 -34.91 1.44
N PHE A 366 16.00 -34.46 0.83
CA PHE A 366 14.78 -35.25 0.69
C PHE A 366 14.77 -35.99 -0.65
N ASN A 367 14.69 -37.32 -0.62
CA ASN A 367 14.60 -38.13 -1.81
C ASN A 367 13.13 -38.42 -2.14
N ARG A 368 12.69 -37.91 -3.29
CA ARG A 368 11.30 -38.01 -3.77
C ARG A 368 10.89 -39.42 -4.19
N THR A 369 11.85 -40.32 -4.41
CA THR A 369 11.57 -41.68 -4.87
C THR A 369 11.23 -42.60 -3.70
N ASP A 370 11.95 -42.48 -2.58
CA ASP A 370 11.73 -43.30 -1.39
C ASP A 370 10.99 -42.54 -0.27
N GLY A 371 10.81 -41.22 -0.40
CA GLY A 371 10.11 -40.39 0.59
C GLY A 371 10.94 -40.10 1.83
N ILE A 372 12.27 -40.25 1.76
CA ILE A 372 13.15 -40.21 2.93
C ILE A 372 13.96 -38.91 2.97
N LEU A 373 13.93 -38.23 4.13
CA LEU A 373 14.87 -37.17 4.49
C LEU A 373 16.15 -37.80 5.03
N THR A 374 17.29 -37.56 4.37
CA THR A 374 18.61 -38.06 4.80
C THR A 374 19.54 -36.91 5.17
N LEU A 375 20.07 -36.91 6.39
CA LEU A 375 21.04 -35.92 6.86
C LEU A 375 22.48 -36.33 6.51
N SER A 376 23.41 -35.38 6.55
CA SER A 376 24.83 -35.62 6.23
C SER A 376 25.51 -36.63 7.15
N ALA A 377 25.04 -36.77 8.39
CA ALA A 377 25.50 -37.77 9.35
C ALA A 377 24.78 -39.13 9.20
N GLY A 378 23.94 -39.31 8.18
CA GLY A 378 23.33 -40.59 7.81
C GLY A 378 21.99 -40.89 8.49
N GLN A 379 21.49 -40.01 9.37
CA GLN A 379 20.15 -40.16 9.93
C GLN A 379 19.09 -40.08 8.83
N LYS A 380 18.04 -40.89 8.97
CA LYS A 380 16.95 -41.02 8.01
C LYS A 380 15.61 -40.84 8.70
N TYR A 381 14.75 -40.06 8.06
CA TYR A 381 13.43 -39.75 8.58
C TYR A 381 12.36 -39.84 7.50
N GLU A 382 11.17 -40.28 7.90
CA GLU A 382 9.95 -40.24 7.10
C GLU A 382 9.07 -39.09 7.60
N LEU A 383 8.43 -38.35 6.68
CA LEU A 383 7.49 -37.29 7.04
C LEU A 383 6.29 -37.91 7.77
N THR A 384 5.84 -37.27 8.87
CA THR A 384 4.69 -37.76 9.64
C THR A 384 3.35 -37.35 9.01
N ILE A 385 2.26 -37.63 9.72
CA ILE A 385 0.89 -37.27 9.35
C ILE A 385 0.71 -35.76 9.46
N ALA A 386 0.21 -35.14 8.38
CA ALA A 386 -0.11 -33.73 8.38
C ALA A 386 -1.49 -33.44 9.01
N ASN A 387 -1.65 -32.29 9.65
CA ASN A 387 -2.88 -31.73 10.23
C ASN A 387 -3.60 -32.71 11.18
N SER A 388 -2.92 -33.10 12.26
CA SER A 388 -3.46 -34.11 13.17
C SER A 388 -4.67 -33.58 13.95
N THR A 389 -5.79 -34.28 13.83
CA THR A 389 -7.03 -33.92 14.55
C THR A 389 -7.01 -34.30 16.04
N GLN A 390 -5.96 -35.00 16.51
CA GLN A 390 -5.81 -35.31 17.93
C GLN A 390 -5.56 -34.00 18.71
N ASN A 391 -6.37 -33.76 19.74
CA ASN A 391 -6.36 -32.52 20.54
C ASN A 391 -6.82 -31.24 19.82
N SER A 392 -7.84 -31.36 18.96
CA SER A 392 -8.57 -30.25 18.34
C SER A 392 -7.85 -29.43 17.25
N GLY A 393 -6.79 -29.99 16.63
CA GLY A 393 -6.22 -29.50 15.36
C GLY A 393 -5.89 -28.01 15.41
N ASN A 394 -5.00 -27.62 16.33
CA ASN A 394 -4.53 -26.25 16.37
C ASN A 394 -3.21 -26.20 15.59
N ASP A 395 -3.17 -25.35 14.56
CA ASP A 395 -2.00 -25.12 13.69
C ASP A 395 -0.73 -24.68 14.44
N GLN A 396 -0.72 -24.53 15.77
CA GLN A 396 0.48 -24.12 16.51
C GLN A 396 1.37 -25.30 16.90
N ASN A 397 0.88 -26.54 16.81
CA ASN A 397 1.64 -27.69 17.28
C ASN A 397 1.35 -29.00 16.56
N ASP A 398 0.74 -28.99 15.37
CA ASP A 398 0.59 -30.18 14.53
C ASP A 398 1.30 -30.02 13.19
N SER A 399 1.75 -31.13 12.61
CA SER A 399 2.59 -31.09 11.43
C SER A 399 1.81 -30.56 10.22
N ASP A 400 2.31 -29.52 9.57
CA ASP A 400 1.60 -28.89 8.44
C ASP A 400 1.99 -29.46 7.07
N PHE A 401 3.23 -29.94 6.92
CA PHE A 401 3.80 -30.24 5.60
C PHE A 401 3.19 -31.50 4.98
N GLU A 402 2.89 -31.40 3.68
CA GLU A 402 2.47 -32.53 2.85
C GLU A 402 3.35 -32.70 1.61
N LEU A 403 3.32 -33.87 0.98
CA LEU A 403 4.04 -34.07 -0.28
C LEU A 403 3.36 -33.32 -1.42
N ALA A 404 4.11 -32.44 -2.07
CA ALA A 404 3.64 -31.62 -3.18
C ALA A 404 3.07 -32.47 -4.33
N GLY A 405 1.75 -32.36 -4.54
CA GLY A 405 1.03 -32.96 -5.66
C GLY A 405 1.09 -32.14 -6.95
N SER A 406 0.24 -32.48 -7.92
CA SER A 406 0.23 -31.84 -9.25
C SER A 406 -0.20 -30.36 -9.26
N SER A 407 -0.78 -29.86 -8.16
CA SER A 407 -1.15 -28.46 -7.97
C SER A 407 0.05 -27.56 -7.70
N ALA A 408 1.15 -28.11 -7.18
CA ALA A 408 2.38 -27.38 -6.95
C ALA A 408 3.21 -27.22 -8.24
N PRO A 409 4.07 -26.19 -8.35
CA PRO A 409 5.02 -26.04 -9.43
C PRO A 409 5.81 -27.33 -9.65
N VAL A 410 6.03 -27.70 -10.93
CA VAL A 410 6.68 -28.97 -11.32
C VAL A 410 8.02 -29.19 -10.61
N ALA A 411 8.79 -28.12 -10.36
CA ALA A 411 10.07 -28.17 -9.68
C ALA A 411 10.00 -28.59 -8.19
N LEU A 412 8.81 -28.48 -7.58
CA LEU A 412 8.56 -28.75 -6.16
C LEU A 412 7.84 -30.09 -5.93
N GLN A 413 7.26 -30.68 -6.97
CA GLN A 413 6.50 -31.92 -6.87
C GLN A 413 7.31 -33.07 -6.24
N GLY A 414 6.67 -33.75 -5.28
CA GLY A 414 7.23 -34.84 -4.49
C GLY A 414 8.10 -34.42 -3.31
N PHE A 415 8.34 -33.13 -3.08
CA PHE A 415 8.96 -32.64 -1.84
C PHE A 415 7.91 -32.33 -0.77
N PRO A 416 8.25 -32.36 0.54
CA PRO A 416 7.39 -31.82 1.59
C PRO A 416 7.26 -30.31 1.44
N VAL A 417 6.02 -29.81 1.37
CA VAL A 417 5.72 -28.40 1.17
C VAL A 417 4.57 -27.88 2.04
N ILE A 418 4.59 -26.58 2.30
CA ILE A 418 3.43 -25.77 2.68
C ILE A 418 3.25 -24.68 1.63
N CYS A 419 2.01 -24.34 1.28
CA CYS A 419 1.67 -23.28 0.35
C CYS A 419 0.73 -22.26 1.00
N GLU A 420 1.28 -21.22 1.61
CA GLU A 420 0.51 -20.28 2.42
C GLU A 420 0.77 -18.82 2.07
N ALA A 421 -0.23 -17.99 2.35
CA ALA A 421 -0.12 -16.53 2.24
C ALA A 421 0.44 -15.94 3.52
N THR A 422 1.46 -15.10 3.40
CA THR A 422 2.01 -14.35 4.54
C THR A 422 0.98 -13.39 5.15
N PRO A 423 1.09 -13.09 6.45
CA PRO A 423 0.25 -12.06 7.07
C PRO A 423 0.55 -10.67 6.51
N SER A 424 -0.30 -9.70 6.84
CA SER A 424 -0.11 -8.29 6.47
C SER A 424 1.05 -7.62 7.22
N SER A 425 1.46 -8.16 8.37
CA SER A 425 2.65 -7.78 9.15
C SER A 425 2.90 -8.79 10.27
N GLY A 426 4.11 -8.79 10.85
CA GLY A 426 4.42 -9.59 12.04
C GLY A 426 4.84 -11.03 11.75
N ALA A 427 4.73 -11.91 12.75
CA ALA A 427 5.19 -13.30 12.66
C ALA A 427 4.03 -14.27 12.42
N ASN A 428 4.26 -15.27 11.56
CA ASN A 428 3.46 -16.49 11.55
C ASN A 428 4.39 -17.68 11.84
N HIS A 429 4.20 -18.30 13.01
CA HIS A 429 5.02 -19.40 13.51
C HIS A 429 4.25 -20.71 13.63
N THR A 430 3.31 -20.96 12.71
CA THR A 430 2.56 -22.23 12.66
C THR A 430 3.29 -23.30 11.84
N PHE A 431 4.14 -22.89 10.89
CA PHE A 431 4.71 -23.76 9.87
C PHE A 431 5.74 -24.76 10.38
N ASP A 432 5.28 -25.89 10.89
CA ASP A 432 6.13 -26.92 11.48
C ASP A 432 5.91 -28.30 10.84
N ALA A 433 6.90 -29.20 11.00
CA ALA A 433 6.80 -30.55 10.46
C ALA A 433 7.40 -31.62 11.37
N GLY A 434 6.62 -32.67 11.59
CA GLY A 434 7.04 -33.84 12.33
C GLY A 434 7.63 -34.90 11.41
N PHE A 435 8.62 -35.62 11.94
CA PHE A 435 9.35 -36.63 11.20
C PHE A 435 9.61 -37.85 12.06
N VAL A 436 9.27 -39.02 11.54
CA VAL A 436 9.46 -40.30 12.22
C VAL A 436 10.85 -40.84 11.90
N PRO A 437 11.68 -41.20 12.90
CA PRO A 437 12.99 -41.76 12.65
C PRO A 437 12.84 -43.18 12.06
N MET A 438 13.57 -43.44 10.97
CA MET A 438 13.66 -44.81 10.47
C MET A 438 14.53 -45.63 11.43
N ALA A 439 13.99 -46.70 11.99
CA ALA A 439 14.76 -47.61 12.83
C ALA A 439 15.94 -48.15 12.01
N GLY A 440 17.17 -47.85 12.45
CA GLY A 440 18.36 -48.51 11.94
C GLY A 440 18.26 -50.02 12.17
N SER A 441 18.68 -50.82 11.19
CA SER A 441 18.81 -52.27 11.38
C SER A 441 19.70 -52.56 12.60
N ILE A 442 19.19 -53.35 13.54
CA ILE A 442 20.01 -53.91 14.63
C ILE A 442 20.74 -55.12 14.05
N GLY A 443 22.05 -54.99 13.78
CA GLY A 443 22.91 -56.14 13.52
C GLY A 443 24.27 -55.78 12.92
N ASP A 444 25.34 -55.97 13.70
CA ASP A 444 26.61 -56.53 13.21
C ASP A 444 27.62 -56.94 14.31
N TYR A 445 27.26 -56.91 15.60
CA TYR A 445 28.05 -57.59 16.64
C TYR A 445 27.18 -58.38 17.60
N VAL A 446 27.33 -59.70 17.58
CA VAL A 446 27.00 -60.61 18.68
C VAL A 446 28.34 -60.93 19.36
N TRP A 447 28.49 -60.56 20.63
CA TRP A 447 29.64 -60.95 21.45
C TRP A 447 29.50 -62.38 21.98
#